data_AF-A0A7Y8J8N2-F1
#
_entry.id   AF-A0A7Y8J8N2-F1
#
_cell.length_a   1.000
_cell.length_b   1.000
_cell.length_c   1.000
_cell.angle_alpha   90.00
_cell.angle_beta   90.00
_cell.angle_gamma   90.00
#
_symmetry.space_group_name_H-M   'P 1'
#
loop_
_entity.id
_entity.type
_entity.pdbx_description
1 polymer ?
#
loop_
_entity_poly.entity_id
_entity_poly.type
_entity_poly.pdbx_seq_one_letter_code
_entity_poly.pdbx_strand_id
1 'polypeptide(L)'
;MHVDHHDLYTEFPDLRDAIDTMKAESGFFAALFARYNRLTGKVEDLEEHDMPVADFTLEDMKKARVRLKDEIYQLLMAYRIGQKHCA
;
A
#
# COMPACT_ATOMS: atom_id res chain seq x y z
N MET A 1 4.95 -2.41 -19.98
CA MET A 1 5.29 -3.44 -18.97
C MET A 1 4.38 -3.17 -17.78
N HIS A 2 3.44 -4.07 -17.49
CA HIS A 2 2.70 -3.97 -16.23
C HIS A 2 3.74 -4.23 -15.15
N VAL A 3 4.12 -3.19 -14.42
CA VAL A 3 4.73 -3.36 -13.10
C VAL A 3 3.76 -4.26 -12.38
N ASP A 4 4.16 -5.51 -12.14
CA ASP A 4 3.40 -6.46 -11.34
C ASP A 4 3.42 -5.85 -9.95
N HIS A 5 2.44 -4.96 -9.72
CA HIS A 5 2.27 -4.27 -8.47
C HIS A 5 2.15 -5.41 -7.46
N HIS A 6 3.10 -5.49 -6.53
CA HIS A 6 2.87 -6.13 -5.23
C HIS A 6 1.80 -5.30 -4.50
N ASP A 7 0.60 -5.42 -5.03
CA ASP A 7 -0.53 -4.58 -4.77
C ASP A 7 -1.28 -5.15 -3.58
N LEU A 8 -1.90 -4.27 -2.83
CA LEU A 8 -2.76 -4.67 -1.71
C LEU A 8 -3.86 -5.64 -2.14
N TYR A 9 -4.19 -5.65 -3.43
CA TYR A 9 -5.08 -6.61 -4.07
C TYR A 9 -4.57 -8.06 -4.05
N THR A 10 -3.25 -8.30 -4.07
CA THR A 10 -2.65 -9.64 -3.97
C THR A 10 -2.59 -10.12 -2.53
N GLU A 11 -2.29 -9.23 -1.59
CA GLU A 11 -2.22 -9.55 -0.16
C GLU A 11 -3.61 -9.68 0.49
N PHE A 12 -4.62 -8.96 -0.04
CA PHE A 12 -5.98 -8.95 0.48
C PHE A 12 -7.02 -9.22 -0.61
N PRO A 13 -7.05 -10.44 -1.17
CA PRO A 13 -8.04 -10.80 -2.20
C PRO A 13 -9.48 -10.75 -1.68
N ASP A 14 -9.68 -10.96 -0.37
CA ASP A 14 -10.99 -10.91 0.29
C ASP A 14 -11.50 -9.46 0.47
N LEU A 15 -10.59 -8.48 0.48
CA LEU A 15 -10.93 -7.06 0.66
C LEU A 15 -10.90 -6.30 -0.67
N ARG A 16 -10.75 -7.00 -1.80
CA ARG A 16 -10.61 -6.38 -3.14
C ARG A 16 -11.75 -5.41 -3.47
N ASP A 17 -12.97 -5.82 -3.15
CA ASP A 17 -14.20 -5.05 -3.37
C ASP A 17 -14.28 -3.81 -2.46
N ALA A 18 -13.92 -3.97 -1.18
CA ALA A 18 -13.81 -2.87 -0.22
C ALA A 18 -12.70 -1.89 -0.59
N ILE A 19 -11.58 -2.40 -1.14
CA ILE A 19 -10.47 -1.58 -1.64
C ILE A 19 -10.92 -0.74 -2.83
N ASP A 20 -11.61 -1.33 -3.81
CA ASP A 20 -12.07 -0.59 -4.99
C ASP A 20 -13.08 0.49 -4.61
N THR A 21 -14.04 0.14 -3.76
CA THR A 21 -15.03 1.07 -3.21
C THR A 21 -14.36 2.18 -2.42
N MET A 22 -13.46 1.87 -1.48
CA MET A 22 -12.73 2.91 -0.75
C MET A 22 -11.77 3.70 -1.61
N LYS A 23 -11.21 3.14 -2.69
CA LYS A 23 -10.35 3.89 -3.60
C LYS A 23 -11.16 4.92 -4.40
N ALA A 24 -12.40 4.59 -4.75
CA ALA A 24 -13.32 5.49 -5.43
C ALA A 24 -13.91 6.54 -4.46
N GLU A 25 -14.30 6.12 -3.25
CA GLU A 25 -14.97 6.99 -2.27
C GLU A 25 -14.01 7.75 -1.35
N SER A 26 -12.80 7.23 -1.12
CA SER A 26 -11.83 7.75 -0.15
C SER A 26 -10.55 8.21 -0.84
N GLY A 27 -10.44 9.52 -1.06
CA GLY A 27 -9.23 10.14 -1.63
C GLY A 27 -7.97 9.92 -0.79
N PHE A 28 -8.13 9.66 0.52
CA PHE A 28 -7.02 9.28 1.41
C PHE A 28 -6.41 7.93 1.01
N PHE A 29 -7.24 6.96 0.64
CA PHE A 29 -6.78 5.66 0.17
C PHE A 29 -6.00 5.77 -1.14
N ALA A 30 -6.49 6.57 -2.09
CA ALA A 30 -5.81 6.81 -3.36
C ALA A 30 -4.42 7.44 -3.16
N ALA A 31 -4.28 8.38 -2.22
CA ALA A 31 -2.99 9.00 -1.90
C ALA A 31 -2.00 8.02 -1.25
N LEU A 32 -2.46 7.19 -0.30
CA LEU A 32 -1.63 6.16 0.34
C LEU A 32 -1.13 5.14 -0.68
N PHE A 33 -2.03 4.71 -1.57
CA PHE A 33 -1.72 3.78 -2.66
C PHE A 33 -0.64 4.33 -3.59
N ALA A 34 -0.80 5.56 -4.07
CA ALA A 34 0.18 6.22 -4.92
C ALA A 34 1.55 6.34 -4.22
N ARG A 35 1.55 6.63 -2.91
CA ARG A 35 2.76 6.73 -2.10
C ARG A 35 3.44 5.37 -1.94
N TYR A 36 2.69 4.30 -1.69
CA TYR A 36 3.20 2.94 -1.60
C TYR A 36 3.82 2.49 -2.93
N ASN A 37 3.13 2.74 -4.05
CA ASN A 37 3.63 2.33 -5.35
C ASN A 37 4.90 3.09 -5.75
N ARG A 38 4.92 4.41 -5.51
CA ARG A 38 6.12 5.23 -5.72
C ARG A 38 7.29 4.78 -4.84
N LEU A 39 7.02 4.33 -3.61
CA LEU A 39 8.04 3.82 -2.71
C LEU A 39 8.61 2.49 -3.22
N THR A 40 7.74 1.59 -3.69
CA THR A 40 8.14 0.29 -4.24
C THR A 40 9.00 0.47 -5.49
N GLY A 41 8.55 1.31 -6.44
CA GLY A 41 9.35 1.59 -7.63
C GLY A 41 10.69 2.26 -7.31
N LYS A 42 10.76 3.07 -6.24
CA LYS A 42 12.05 3.61 -5.76
C LYS A 42 12.94 2.56 -5.11
N VAL A 43 12.36 1.59 -4.39
CA VAL A 43 13.12 0.47 -3.80
C VAL A 43 13.73 -0.36 -4.94
N GLU A 44 12.94 -0.72 -5.95
CA GLU A 44 13.40 -1.47 -7.11
C GLU A 44 14.50 -0.72 -7.89
N ASP A 45 14.32 0.58 -8.13
CA ASP A 45 15.31 1.44 -8.78
C ASP A 45 16.62 1.55 -7.97
N LEU A 46 16.54 1.62 -6.64
CA LEU A 46 17.70 1.65 -5.75
C LEU A 46 18.40 0.28 -5.66
N GLU A 47 17.65 -0.82 -5.72
CA GLU A 47 18.21 -2.18 -5.79
C GLU A 47 18.95 -2.40 -7.11
N GLU A 48 18.45 -1.84 -8.22
CA GLU A 48 19.10 -1.95 -9.54
C GLU A 48 20.41 -1.15 -9.63
N HIS A 49 20.53 -0.04 -8.90
CA HIS A 49 21.67 0.88 -8.96
C HIS A 49 22.85 0.54 -8.03
N ASP A 50 22.78 -0.54 -7.23
CA ASP A 50 23.86 -1.10 -6.36
C ASP A 50 24.72 -0.03 -5.64
N MET A 51 24.09 1.02 -5.11
CA MET A 51 24.82 2.06 -4.37
C MET A 51 24.89 1.72 -2.88
N PRO A 52 26.07 1.80 -2.23
CA PRO A 52 26.24 1.48 -0.80
C PRO A 52 25.52 2.44 0.18
N VAL A 53 24.82 3.46 -0.33
CA VAL A 53 23.87 4.30 0.43
C VAL A 53 22.49 3.64 0.61
N ALA A 54 22.27 2.46 0.00
CA ALA A 54 20.99 1.79 -0.04
C ALA A 54 20.54 1.22 1.32
N ASP A 55 21.45 0.81 2.22
CA ASP A 55 21.06 0.10 3.46
C ASP A 55 20.13 0.95 4.35
N PHE A 56 20.51 2.21 4.60
CA PHE A 56 19.71 3.15 5.40
C PHE A 56 18.40 3.58 4.71
N THR A 57 18.46 3.79 3.39
CA THR A 57 17.31 4.27 2.61
C THR A 57 16.29 3.15 2.39
N LEU A 58 16.75 1.93 2.10
CA LEU A 58 15.92 0.73 2.01
C LEU A 58 15.27 0.42 3.35
N GLU A 59 15.98 0.56 4.46
CA GLU A 59 15.39 0.31 5.78
C GLU A 59 14.26 1.31 6.09
N ASP A 60 14.45 2.61 5.77
CA ASP A 60 13.40 3.63 5.91
C ASP A 60 12.22 3.37 4.97
N MET A 61 12.50 2.99 3.71
CA MET A 61 11.47 2.58 2.76
C MET A 61 10.72 1.34 3.23
N LYS A 62 11.39 0.35 3.83
CA LYS A 62 10.73 -0.84 4.37
C LYS A 62 9.81 -0.48 5.54
N LYS A 63 10.25 0.43 6.42
CA LYS A 63 9.40 0.98 7.50
C LYS A 63 8.20 1.74 6.94
N ALA A 64 8.41 2.58 5.94
CA ALA A 64 7.34 3.31 5.27
C ALA A 64 6.36 2.35 4.56
N ARG A 65 6.85 1.28 3.93
CA ARG A 65 6.02 0.23 3.30
C ARG A 65 5.12 -0.44 4.32
N VAL A 66 5.65 -0.80 5.48
CA VAL A 66 4.88 -1.41 6.58
C VAL A 66 3.86 -0.42 7.15
N ARG A 67 4.24 0.85 7.36
CA ARG A 67 3.31 1.89 7.85
C ARG A 67 2.15 2.13 6.89
N LEU A 68 2.44 2.29 5.59
CA LEU A 68 1.42 2.48 4.57
C LEU A 68 0.49 1.26 4.51
N LYS A 69 1.03 0.05 4.64
CA LYS A 69 0.23 -1.17 4.72
C LYS A 69 -0.69 -1.16 5.96
N ASP A 70 -0.16 -0.78 7.11
CA ASP A 70 -0.92 -0.71 8.36
C ASP A 70 -2.06 0.30 8.27
N GLU A 71 -1.79 1.52 7.76
CA GLU A 71 -2.81 2.55 7.55
C GLU A 71 -3.93 2.06 6.61
N ILE A 72 -3.56 1.41 5.50
CA ILE A 72 -4.53 0.86 4.55
C ILE A 72 -5.35 -0.25 5.20
N TYR A 73 -4.70 -1.15 5.94
CA TYR A 73 -5.40 -2.21 6.66
C TYR A 73 -6.35 -1.64 7.72
N GLN A 74 -5.94 -0.61 8.47
CA GLN A 74 -6.78 0.06 9.45
C GLN A 74 -8.01 0.70 8.80
N LEU A 75 -7.86 1.36 7.65
CA LEU A 75 -9.00 1.92 6.91
C LEU A 75 -9.95 0.84 6.43
N LEU A 76 -9.43 -0.25 5.85
CA LEU A 76 -10.25 -1.36 5.37
C LEU A 76 -10.99 -2.04 6.52
N MET A 77 -10.31 -2.23 7.65
CA MET A 77 -10.91 -2.80 8.85
C MET A 77 -11.96 -1.87 9.45
N ALA A 78 -11.71 -0.56 9.50
CA ALA A 78 -12.69 0.44 9.93
C ALA A 78 -13.93 0.45 9.03
N TYR A 79 -13.74 0.40 7.71
CA TYR A 79 -14.84 0.30 6.74
C TYR A 79 -15.65 -0.98 6.94
N ARG A 80 -14.98 -2.12 7.11
CA ARG A 80 -15.64 -3.42 7.36
C ARG A 80 -16.36 -3.47 8.71
N ILE A 81 -15.84 -2.81 9.75
CA ILE A 81 -16.52 -2.70 11.05
C ILE A 81 -17.75 -1.78 10.94
N GLY A 82 -17.61 -0.64 10.25
CA GLY A 82 -18.72 0.29 10.00
C GLY A 82 -19.88 -0.35 9.23
N GLN A 83 -19.59 -1.16 8.21
CA GLN A 83 -20.61 -1.90 7.48
C GLN A 83 -21.29 -3.00 8.30
N LYS A 84 -20.57 -3.67 9.21
CA LYS A 84 -21.10 -4.77 10.02
C LYS A 84 -22.00 -4.33 11.17
N HIS A 85 -21.98 -3.05 11.56
CA HIS A 85 -22.81 -2.54 12.66
C HIS A 85 -24.16 -1.97 12.20
N CYS A 86 -24.46 -2.03 10.91
CA CYS A 86 -25.73 -1.53 10.35
C CYS A 86 -26.71 -2.67 10.00
N ALA A 87 -26.68 -3.76 10.79
CA ALA A 87 -27.59 -4.91 10.69
C ALA A 87 -28.35 -5.10 12.00
#